data_AF-A0A6P5TYU1-F1
#
_entry.id   AF-A0A6P5TYU1-F1
#
_cell.length_a   1.000
_cell.length_b   1.000
_cell.length_c   1.000
_cell.angle_alpha   90.00
_cell.angle_beta   90.00
_cell.angle_gamma   90.00
#
_symmetry.space_group_name_H-M   'P 1'
#
loop_
_entity.id
_entity.type
_entity.pdbx_description
1 polymer ?
#
loop_
_entity_poly.entity_id
_entity_poly.type
_entity_poly.pdbx_seq_one_letter_code
_entity_poly.pdbx_strand_id
1 'polypeptide(L)'
;MVKHFSHRHELCSYQVQEDDEIICSSCELPLDSTSAYKCTKSKCNFYLHDLCFELPQEIKHKSHPKHPLTLSTPPYEYGEFTCDACGEFDTCFTFHCTHCKYDLHVQCATLPETLSHHHHHHLLTLLYSLPDHHENEGKLNICDFCQGTFPRGCWLYSCRDCDYSVSKDKDKT
;
A
#
# COMPACT_ATOMS: atom_id res chain seq x y z
N MET A 1 23.80 -2.68 14.42
CA MET A 1 23.69 -2.09 13.07
C MET A 1 23.26 -3.19 12.13
N VAL A 2 22.40 -2.90 11.18
CA VAL A 2 21.75 -3.89 10.31
C VAL A 2 21.72 -3.40 8.88
N LYS A 3 21.95 -4.29 7.92
CA LYS A 3 21.76 -3.97 6.50
C LYS A 3 20.28 -4.11 6.16
N HIS A 4 19.77 -3.19 5.36
CA HIS A 4 18.40 -3.24 4.86
C HIS A 4 18.43 -3.21 3.33
N PHE A 5 17.63 -4.02 2.66
CA PHE A 5 17.69 -4.16 1.19
C PHE A 5 17.35 -2.86 0.46
N SER A 6 16.53 -1.98 1.06
CA SER A 6 16.14 -0.72 0.45
C SER A 6 17.14 0.42 0.62
N HIS A 7 18.24 0.20 1.36
CA HIS A 7 19.20 1.26 1.62
C HIS A 7 20.65 0.77 1.64
N ARG A 8 21.53 1.52 0.96
CA ARG A 8 22.94 1.14 0.77
C ARG A 8 23.80 1.21 2.05
N HIS A 9 23.36 1.95 3.06
CA HIS A 9 24.08 2.11 4.32
C HIS A 9 23.41 1.28 5.41
N GLU A 10 24.18 0.93 6.44
CA GLU A 10 23.64 0.24 7.60
C GLU A 10 22.71 1.16 8.40
N LEU A 11 21.67 0.56 8.96
CA LEU A 11 20.71 1.21 9.82
C LEU A 11 20.98 0.85 11.30
N CYS A 12 20.53 1.71 12.21
CA CYS A 12 20.47 1.45 13.63
C CYS A 12 19.11 1.84 14.19
N SER A 13 18.75 1.25 15.33
CA SER A 13 17.57 1.66 16.07
C SER A 13 17.67 3.14 16.48
N TYR A 14 16.56 3.83 16.37
CA TYR A 14 16.36 5.23 16.71
C TYR A 14 15.18 5.34 17.67
N GLN A 15 15.26 6.29 18.60
CA GLN A 15 14.17 6.65 19.49
C GLN A 15 13.63 7.98 18.99
N VAL A 16 12.37 7.99 18.58
CA VAL A 16 11.71 9.17 18.02
C VAL A 16 11.33 10.10 19.17
N GLN A 17 11.61 11.39 19.02
CA GLN A 17 11.19 12.40 19.99
C GLN A 17 9.90 13.08 19.52
N GLU A 18 9.06 13.59 20.43
CA GLU A 18 7.76 14.19 20.09
C GLU A 18 7.87 15.40 19.15
N ASP A 19 9.01 16.11 19.17
CA ASP A 19 9.27 17.27 18.32
C ASP A 19 9.91 16.91 16.95
N ASP A 20 10.17 15.62 16.69
CA ASP A 20 10.80 15.17 15.46
C ASP A 20 9.78 15.08 14.31
N GLU A 21 9.75 16.07 13.40
CA GLU A 21 9.02 15.97 12.12
C GLU A 21 9.78 15.08 11.11
N ILE A 22 10.03 13.82 11.48
CA ILE A 22 10.74 12.85 10.64
C ILE A 22 9.74 12.06 9.82
N ILE A 23 9.99 11.97 8.51
CA ILE A 23 9.19 11.20 7.56
C ILE A 23 9.86 9.87 7.25
N CYS A 24 9.08 8.79 7.26
CA CYS A 24 9.54 7.48 6.83
C CYS A 24 9.83 7.48 5.32
N SER A 25 11.02 7.03 4.95
CA SER A 25 11.49 6.96 3.56
C SER A 25 10.82 5.86 2.72
N SER A 26 9.99 5.00 3.32
CA SER A 26 9.28 3.93 2.61
C SER A 26 7.80 4.24 2.36
N CYS A 27 7.09 4.82 3.33
CA CYS A 27 5.65 5.06 3.24
C CYS A 27 5.28 6.54 3.24
N GLU A 28 6.27 7.44 3.33
CA GLU A 28 6.13 8.91 3.37
C GLU A 28 5.20 9.45 4.47
N LEU A 29 4.86 8.62 5.46
CA LEU A 29 4.12 9.04 6.64
C LEU A 29 5.08 9.50 7.76
N PRO A 30 4.64 10.42 8.63
CA PRO A 30 5.38 10.80 9.83
C PRO A 30 5.71 9.58 10.70
N LEU A 31 6.86 9.61 11.36
CA LEU A 31 7.16 8.67 12.43
C LEU A 31 6.25 8.98 13.63
N ASP A 32 5.23 8.15 13.83
CA ASP A 32 4.24 8.26 14.91
C ASP A 32 4.55 7.32 16.09
N SER A 33 5.59 6.50 15.94
CA SER A 33 5.97 5.43 16.85
C SER A 33 7.17 5.84 17.69
N THR A 34 7.29 5.29 18.89
CA THR A 34 8.42 5.59 19.82
C THR A 34 9.78 5.13 19.29
N SER A 35 9.80 4.19 18.34
CA SER A 35 11.01 3.63 17.74
C SER A 35 10.92 3.60 16.22
N ALA A 36 12.11 3.64 15.62
CA ALA A 36 12.31 3.59 14.17
C ALA A 36 13.73 3.09 13.86
N TYR A 37 14.04 2.95 12.58
CA TYR A 37 15.41 2.75 12.11
C TYR A 37 15.91 3.99 11.40
N LYS A 38 17.16 4.40 11.67
CA LYS A 38 17.84 5.48 10.96
C LYS A 38 19.13 5.03 10.32
N CYS A 39 19.51 5.69 9.24
CA CYS A 39 20.81 5.51 8.62
C CYS A 39 21.94 5.94 9.55
N THR A 40 23.00 5.12 9.59
CA THR A 40 24.18 5.35 10.44
C THR A 40 25.13 6.40 9.85
N LYS A 41 24.99 6.72 8.56
CA LYS A 41 25.88 7.66 7.87
C LYS A 41 25.42 9.10 8.10
N SER A 42 26.33 9.93 8.58
CA SER A 42 26.13 11.37 8.71
C SER A 42 25.69 11.97 7.36
N LYS A 43 24.68 12.86 7.40
CA LYS A 43 24.04 13.51 6.23
C LYS A 43 23.19 12.60 5.33
N CYS A 44 22.84 11.40 5.79
CA CYS A 44 21.88 10.54 5.11
C CYS A 44 20.55 10.53 5.87
N ASN A 45 19.54 11.25 5.36
CA ASN A 45 18.22 11.36 5.99
C ASN A 45 17.32 10.20 5.57
N PHE A 46 17.74 8.97 5.90
CA PHE A 46 16.95 7.78 5.62
C PHE A 46 16.45 7.18 6.92
N TYR A 47 15.13 7.09 7.04
CA TYR A 47 14.42 6.63 8.24
C TYR A 47 13.33 5.64 7.83
N LEU A 48 13.06 4.63 8.66
CA LEU A 48 11.97 3.68 8.45
C LEU A 48 11.22 3.48 9.77
N HIS A 49 9.89 3.41 9.71
CA HIS A 49 9.12 2.78 10.79
C HIS A 49 9.61 1.35 11.01
N ASP A 50 9.46 0.83 12.23
CA ASP A 50 9.77 -0.57 12.53
C ASP A 50 9.01 -1.52 11.59
N LEU A 51 7.72 -1.26 11.39
CA LEU A 51 6.90 -2.04 10.44
C LEU A 51 7.43 -1.94 9.00
N CYS A 52 7.89 -0.77 8.56
CA CYS A 52 8.46 -0.60 7.22
C CYS A 52 9.81 -1.31 7.06
N PHE A 53 10.58 -1.43 8.14
CA PHE A 53 11.82 -2.20 8.19
C PHE A 53 11.57 -3.71 8.15
N GLU A 54 10.47 -4.17 8.74
CA GLU A 54 10.08 -5.58 8.78
C GLU A 54 9.38 -6.07 7.49
N LEU A 55 9.05 -5.16 6.57
CA LEU A 55 8.43 -5.54 5.31
C LEU A 55 9.32 -6.52 4.53
N PRO A 56 8.74 -7.60 3.99
CA PRO A 56 9.48 -8.51 3.14
C PRO A 56 9.90 -7.80 1.85
N GLN A 57 11.11 -8.10 1.38
CA GLN A 57 11.59 -7.60 0.09
C GLN A 57 10.76 -8.14 -1.08
N GLU A 58 10.17 -9.33 -0.95
CA GLU A 58 9.39 -9.96 -2.00
C GLU A 58 8.13 -10.61 -1.43
N ILE A 59 6.99 -10.45 -2.12
CA ILE A 59 5.73 -11.09 -1.76
C ILE A 59 5.12 -11.82 -2.95
N LYS A 60 4.35 -12.88 -2.66
CA LYS A 60 3.43 -13.51 -3.61
C LYS A 60 2.03 -13.03 -3.29
N HIS A 61 1.54 -12.04 -4.04
CA HIS A 61 0.25 -11.42 -3.76
C HIS A 61 -0.89 -12.10 -4.54
N LYS A 62 -2.06 -12.26 -3.90
CA LYS A 62 -3.21 -12.99 -4.49
C LYS A 62 -3.80 -12.30 -5.72
N SER A 63 -3.72 -10.98 -5.80
CA SER A 63 -4.13 -10.22 -6.99
C SER A 63 -3.21 -10.41 -8.19
N HIS A 64 -1.98 -10.86 -7.95
CA HIS A 64 -0.96 -11.04 -8.98
C HIS A 64 -0.20 -12.36 -8.77
N PRO A 65 -0.86 -13.53 -8.90
CA PRO A 65 -0.28 -14.81 -8.48
C PRO A 65 0.80 -15.34 -9.43
N LYS A 66 0.88 -14.80 -10.66
CA LYS A 66 1.80 -15.30 -11.71
C LYS A 66 3.26 -14.94 -11.42
N HIS A 67 3.51 -13.77 -10.83
CA HIS A 67 4.84 -13.28 -10.55
C HIS A 67 4.92 -12.74 -9.13
N PRO A 68 6.08 -12.83 -8.46
CA PRO A 68 6.27 -12.11 -7.22
C PRO A 68 6.30 -10.59 -7.45
N LEU A 69 5.99 -9.85 -6.39
CA LEU A 69 6.17 -8.40 -6.33
C LEU A 69 7.36 -8.10 -5.43
N THR A 70 8.27 -7.24 -5.88
CA THR A 70 9.44 -6.81 -5.12
C THR A 70 9.22 -5.42 -4.55
N LEU A 71 9.52 -5.22 -3.26
CA LEU A 71 9.50 -3.90 -2.64
C LEU A 71 10.67 -3.06 -3.16
N SER A 72 10.38 -1.93 -3.78
CA SER A 72 11.39 -0.99 -4.28
C SER A 72 10.87 0.43 -4.29
N THR A 73 11.78 1.39 -4.52
CA THR A 73 11.37 2.69 -5.05
C THR A 73 10.72 2.51 -6.43
N PRO A 74 9.83 3.40 -6.87
CA PRO A 74 9.20 3.29 -8.18
C PRO A 74 10.27 3.31 -9.29
N PRO A 75 10.30 2.32 -10.21
CA PRO A 75 11.37 2.18 -11.21
C PRO A 75 11.12 3.02 -12.48
N TYR A 76 10.27 4.04 -12.38
CA TYR A 76 9.81 4.87 -13.50
C TYR A 76 10.60 6.18 -13.59
N GLU A 77 10.57 6.84 -14.76
CA GLU A 77 11.41 8.01 -15.06
C GLU A 77 11.26 9.15 -14.04
N TYR A 78 10.04 9.39 -13.57
CA TYR A 78 9.73 10.44 -12.59
C TYR A 78 9.71 9.93 -11.14
N GLY A 79 10.04 8.65 -10.91
CA GLY A 79 10.01 8.07 -9.57
C GLY A 79 8.61 7.94 -8.99
N GLU A 80 7.61 7.82 -9.86
CA GLU A 80 6.19 7.82 -9.51
C GLU A 80 5.47 6.61 -10.10
N PHE A 81 4.39 6.16 -9.47
CA PHE A 81 3.57 5.06 -9.95
C PHE A 81 2.09 5.29 -9.66
N THR A 82 1.24 4.52 -10.32
CA THR A 82 -0.18 4.41 -10.01
C THR A 82 -0.46 3.01 -9.47
N CYS A 83 -1.08 2.93 -8.31
CA CYS A 83 -1.37 1.66 -7.67
C CYS A 83 -2.53 0.93 -8.36
N ASP A 84 -2.31 -0.31 -8.81
CA ASP A 84 -3.33 -1.16 -9.44
C ASP A 84 -4.50 -1.54 -8.51
N ALA A 85 -4.37 -1.30 -7.20
CA ALA A 85 -5.44 -1.52 -6.24
C ALA A 85 -6.36 -0.31 -6.04
N CYS A 86 -5.84 0.91 -5.99
CA CYS A 86 -6.67 2.12 -5.78
C CYS A 86 -6.86 3.00 -7.02
N GLY A 87 -5.99 2.88 -8.01
CA GLY A 87 -5.84 3.91 -9.04
C GLY A 87 -5.24 5.23 -8.54
N GLU A 88 -4.78 5.30 -7.28
CA GLU A 88 -4.14 6.51 -6.74
C GLU A 88 -2.64 6.53 -7.07
N PHE A 89 -2.12 7.75 -7.22
CA PHE A 89 -0.75 8.05 -7.57
C PHE A 89 0.12 8.24 -6.32
N ASP A 90 1.38 7.78 -6.36
CA ASP A 90 2.33 7.94 -5.26
C ASP A 90 3.80 7.87 -5.74
N THR A 91 4.71 8.37 -4.91
CA THR A 91 6.18 8.31 -5.05
C THR A 91 6.86 7.42 -4.01
N CYS A 92 6.08 6.92 -3.04
CA CYS A 92 6.50 5.98 -2.01
C CYS A 92 7.09 4.68 -2.57
N PHE A 93 7.57 3.81 -1.66
CA PHE A 93 7.89 2.45 -2.06
C PHE A 93 6.65 1.71 -2.56
N THR A 94 6.87 0.89 -3.58
CA THR A 94 5.87 0.06 -4.23
C THR A 94 6.28 -1.41 -4.16
N PHE A 95 5.30 -2.29 -4.05
CA PHE A 95 5.47 -3.68 -4.45
C PHE A 95 5.28 -3.78 -5.97
N HIS A 96 6.41 -3.84 -6.67
CA HIS A 96 6.48 -3.78 -8.12
C HIS A 96 6.74 -5.15 -8.77
N CYS A 97 6.00 -5.45 -9.84
CA CYS A 97 6.34 -6.52 -10.78
C CYS A 97 7.06 -5.96 -12.00
N THR A 98 8.34 -6.29 -12.15
CA THR A 98 9.16 -5.86 -13.31
C THR A 98 8.63 -6.37 -14.65
N HIS A 99 8.04 -7.57 -14.66
CA HIS A 99 7.53 -8.23 -15.86
C HIS A 99 6.19 -7.66 -16.33
N CYS A 100 5.30 -7.32 -15.41
CA CYS A 100 3.92 -6.93 -15.71
C CYS A 100 3.65 -5.43 -15.56
N LYS A 101 4.58 -4.66 -14.97
CA LYS A 101 4.35 -3.27 -14.57
C LYS A 101 3.12 -3.14 -13.67
N TYR A 102 3.05 -4.07 -12.72
CA TYR A 102 2.00 -4.15 -11.72
C TYR A 102 2.54 -3.60 -10.41
N ASP A 103 1.88 -2.59 -9.87
CA ASP A 103 2.35 -1.82 -8.73
C ASP A 103 1.28 -1.73 -7.65
N LEU A 104 1.70 -1.98 -6.41
CA LEU A 104 0.85 -1.81 -5.23
C LEU A 104 1.52 -0.92 -4.21
N HIS A 105 0.76 0.03 -3.65
CA HIS A 105 1.13 0.63 -2.37
C HIS A 105 1.35 -0.48 -1.33
N VAL A 106 2.30 -0.27 -0.43
CA VAL A 106 2.54 -1.16 0.72
C VAL A 106 1.25 -1.42 1.51
N GLN A 107 0.47 -0.36 1.75
CA GLN A 107 -0.80 -0.44 2.50
C GLN A 107 -1.87 -1.22 1.72
N CYS A 108 -1.87 -1.15 0.39
CA CYS A 108 -2.81 -1.90 -0.44
C CYS A 108 -2.45 -3.40 -0.48
N ALA A 109 -1.16 -3.72 -0.58
CA ALA A 109 -0.68 -5.10 -0.56
C ALA A 109 -0.88 -5.81 0.79
N THR A 110 -1.15 -5.06 1.86
CA THR A 110 -1.36 -5.56 3.22
C THR A 110 -2.82 -5.49 3.67
N LEU A 111 -3.75 -5.15 2.78
CA LEU A 111 -5.18 -5.17 3.07
C LEU A 111 -5.64 -6.58 3.48
N PRO A 112 -6.47 -6.71 4.53
CA PRO A 112 -7.01 -8.00 4.91
C PRO A 112 -7.95 -8.54 3.82
N GLU A 113 -7.98 -9.85 3.64
CA GLU A 113 -8.91 -10.47 2.66
C GLU A 113 -10.37 -10.32 3.06
N THR A 114 -10.61 -10.12 4.35
CA THR A 114 -11.95 -9.97 4.90
C THR A 114 -12.02 -8.81 5.89
N LEU A 115 -13.12 -8.08 5.85
CA LEU A 115 -13.37 -6.91 6.70
C LEU A 115 -14.71 -7.07 7.42
N SER A 116 -14.71 -6.92 8.74
CA SER A 116 -15.93 -6.72 9.52
C SER A 116 -16.24 -5.22 9.55
N HIS A 117 -17.39 -4.82 9.01
CA HIS A 117 -17.78 -3.42 8.90
C HIS A 117 -18.86 -3.09 9.94
N HIS A 118 -18.70 -2.05 10.75
CA HIS A 118 -19.63 -1.80 11.86
C HIS A 118 -21.04 -1.36 11.40
N HIS A 119 -21.18 -0.83 10.17
CA HIS A 119 -22.48 -0.53 9.55
C HIS A 119 -23.09 -1.71 8.78
N HIS A 120 -22.45 -2.88 8.76
CA HIS A 120 -22.94 -4.04 8.02
C HIS A 120 -22.59 -5.36 8.70
N HIS A 121 -23.61 -6.18 8.98
CA HIS A 121 -23.46 -7.35 9.84
C HIS A 121 -22.78 -8.57 9.19
N HIS A 122 -22.62 -8.60 7.85
CA HIS A 122 -21.87 -9.69 7.21
C HIS A 122 -20.41 -9.29 6.95
N LEU A 123 -19.57 -10.30 6.90
CA LEU A 123 -18.17 -10.16 6.56
C LEU A 123 -18.02 -9.81 5.08
N LEU A 124 -17.26 -8.75 4.80
CA LEU A 124 -16.96 -8.36 3.43
C LEU A 124 -15.69 -9.05 2.97
N THR A 125 -15.65 -9.48 1.70
CA THR A 125 -14.47 -10.04 1.05
C THR A 125 -13.84 -9.00 0.13
N LEU A 126 -12.51 -8.88 0.18
CA LEU A 126 -11.74 -8.07 -0.77
C LEU A 126 -11.80 -8.72 -2.16
N LEU A 127 -12.25 -7.95 -3.14
CA LEU A 127 -12.25 -8.33 -4.55
C LEU A 127 -11.19 -7.55 -5.30
N TYR A 128 -10.38 -8.28 -6.06
CA TYR A 128 -9.42 -7.72 -7.00
C TYR A 128 -10.12 -7.48 -8.34
N SER A 129 -9.98 -6.28 -8.88
CA SER A 129 -10.29 -6.01 -10.27
C SER A 129 -9.34 -6.82 -11.15
N LEU A 130 -9.90 -7.69 -12.00
CA LEU A 130 -9.12 -8.35 -13.04
C LEU A 130 -8.83 -7.33 -14.16
N PRO A 131 -7.64 -7.37 -14.78
CA PRO A 131 -7.28 -6.45 -15.85
C PRO A 131 -8.03 -6.82 -17.13
N ASP A 132 -9.27 -6.34 -17.28
CA ASP A 132 -9.93 -6.26 -18.59
C ASP A 132 -9.84 -4.82 -19.09
N HIS A 133 -8.81 -4.58 -19.91
CA HIS A 133 -8.32 -3.28 -20.35
C HIS A 133 -9.21 -2.53 -21.35
N HIS A 134 -10.46 -2.92 -21.62
CA HIS A 134 -11.26 -2.24 -22.66
C HIS A 134 -12.76 -2.06 -22.36
N GLU A 135 -13.32 -2.57 -21.26
CA GLU A 135 -14.78 -2.45 -21.00
C GLU A 135 -15.17 -1.54 -19.83
N ASN A 136 -14.19 -1.01 -19.08
CA ASN A 136 -14.41 -0.26 -17.85
C ASN A 136 -14.00 1.22 -17.91
N GLU A 137 -13.54 1.73 -19.06
CA GLU A 137 -13.24 3.16 -19.22
C GLU A 137 -14.49 4.00 -18.90
N GLY A 138 -14.37 4.88 -17.90
CA GLY A 138 -15.44 5.78 -17.47
C GLY A 138 -16.54 5.17 -16.59
N LYS A 139 -16.49 3.87 -16.27
CA LYS A 139 -17.44 3.27 -15.33
C LYS A 139 -16.98 3.45 -13.89
N LEU A 140 -17.91 3.84 -13.02
CA LEU A 140 -17.70 4.00 -11.59
C LEU A 140 -18.43 2.91 -10.80
N ASN A 141 -17.88 2.56 -9.65
CA ASN A 141 -18.55 1.88 -8.55
C ASN A 141 -19.07 2.92 -7.56
N ILE A 142 -20.10 2.57 -6.80
CA ILE A 142 -20.65 3.38 -5.72
C ILE A 142 -20.34 2.64 -4.42
N CYS A 143 -19.84 3.36 -3.42
CA CYS A 143 -19.66 2.84 -2.07
C CYS A 143 -20.99 2.94 -1.32
N ASP A 144 -21.55 1.81 -0.87
CA ASP A 144 -22.85 1.78 -0.20
C ASP A 144 -22.86 2.49 1.15
N PHE A 145 -21.69 2.62 1.78
CA PHE A 145 -21.57 3.35 3.03
C PHE A 145 -21.55 4.87 2.82
N CYS A 146 -20.61 5.39 2.04
CA CYS A 146 -20.41 6.83 1.91
C CYS A 146 -21.09 7.46 0.70
N GLN A 147 -21.68 6.64 -0.17
CA GLN A 147 -22.29 7.05 -1.45
C GLN A 147 -21.30 7.73 -2.42
N GLY A 148 -20.00 7.63 -2.12
CA GLY A 148 -18.92 8.10 -2.98
C GLY A 148 -18.73 7.17 -4.17
N THR A 149 -18.14 7.70 -5.24
CA THR A 149 -17.84 6.94 -6.46
C THR A 149 -16.35 6.71 -6.61
N PHE A 150 -15.96 5.57 -7.18
CA PHE A 150 -14.57 5.22 -7.43
C PHE A 150 -14.44 4.39 -8.73
N PRO A 151 -13.27 4.38 -9.40
CA PRO A 151 -13.13 3.69 -10.69
C PRO A 151 -13.41 2.18 -10.58
N ARG A 152 -14.08 1.60 -11.59
CA ARG A 152 -14.35 0.15 -11.63
C ARG A 152 -13.12 -0.75 -11.66
N GLY A 153 -11.96 -0.19 -12.03
CA GLY A 153 -10.68 -0.86 -12.01
C GLY A 153 -10.02 -0.95 -10.63
N CYS A 154 -10.62 -0.41 -9.56
CA CYS A 154 -10.07 -0.45 -8.21
C CYS A 154 -10.61 -1.63 -7.40
N TRP A 155 -9.84 -2.06 -6.40
CA TRP A 155 -10.26 -3.07 -5.45
C TRP A 155 -11.37 -2.54 -4.52
N LEU A 156 -12.25 -3.44 -4.11
CA LEU A 156 -13.38 -3.12 -3.23
C LEU A 156 -13.64 -4.28 -2.27
N TYR A 157 -14.32 -3.99 -1.18
CA TYR A 157 -14.89 -5.01 -0.31
C TYR A 157 -16.35 -5.22 -0.69
N SER A 158 -16.76 -6.47 -0.83
CA SER A 158 -18.14 -6.85 -1.13
C SER A 158 -18.66 -7.92 -0.18
N CYS A 159 -19.93 -7.84 0.16
CA CYS A 159 -20.64 -8.90 0.83
C CYS A 159 -20.97 -10.02 -0.16
N ARG A 160 -20.92 -11.27 0.31
CA ARG A 160 -21.37 -12.43 -0.49
C ARG A 160 -22.84 -12.76 -0.28
N ASP A 161 -23.41 -12.29 0.82
CA ASP A 161 -24.78 -12.58 1.26
C ASP A 161 -25.78 -11.50 0.80
N CYS A 162 -25.31 -10.32 0.37
CA CYS A 162 -26.11 -9.22 -0.16
C CYS A 162 -25.30 -8.30 -1.08
N ASP A 163 -25.96 -7.32 -1.72
CA ASP A 163 -25.33 -6.40 -2.67
C ASP A 163 -24.48 -5.28 -2.03
N TYR A 164 -24.14 -5.39 -0.74
CA TYR A 164 -23.38 -4.35 -0.02
C TYR A 164 -21.90 -4.36 -0.39
N SER A 165 -21.37 -3.19 -0.74
CA SER A 165 -19.99 -2.98 -1.17
C SER A 165 -19.43 -1.64 -0.69
N VAL A 166 -18.13 -1.61 -0.38
CA VAL A 166 -17.43 -0.40 0.05
C VAL A 166 -16.08 -0.29 -0.62
N SER A 167 -15.60 0.94 -0.82
CA SER A 167 -14.21 1.16 -1.23
C SER A 167 -13.25 0.69 -0.15
N LYS A 168 -12.00 0.44 -0.52
CA LYS A 168 -10.95 0.03 0.44
C LYS A 168 -10.48 1.14 1.39
N ASP A 169 -10.90 2.39 1.18
CA ASP A 169 -10.39 3.55 1.91
C ASP A 169 -11.06 3.66 3.28
N LYS A 170 -10.25 3.46 4.33
CA LYS A 170 -10.69 3.40 5.73
C LYS A 170 -11.20 4.73 6.29
N ASP A 171 -10.96 5.86 5.62
CA ASP A 171 -11.38 7.19 6.11
C ASP A 171 -12.87 7.50 5.88
N LYS A 172 -13.59 6.53 5.33
CA LYS A 172 -15.05 6.49 5.38
C LYS A 172 -15.50 5.09 5.79
N THR A 173 -14.90 4.54 6.83
CA THR A 173 -15.51 3.48 7.62
C THR A 173 -15.65 3.99 9.03
#